data_AF-A0A9N8J7S4-F1
#
_entry.id   AF-A0A9N8J7S4-F1
#
_cell.length_a   1.000
_cell.length_b   1.000
_cell.length_c   1.000
_cell.angle_alpha   90.00
_cell.angle_beta   90.00
_cell.angle_gamma   90.00
#
_symmetry.space_group_name_H-M   'P 1'
#
loop_
_entity.id
_entity.type
_entity.pdbx_description
1 polymer ?
#
loop_
_entity_poly.entity_id
_entity_poly.type
_entity_poly.pdbx_seq_one_letter_code
_entity_poly.pdbx_strand_id
1 'polypeptide(L)' 'MQKLITVTTHTNKGGNNFHEEQYPPVNELLEDGYKVVNVYPITTAATGSYMFALVIVLEKN' A
#
# COMPACT_ATOMS: atom_id res chain seq x y z
N MET A 1 0.17 -18.41 7.90
CA MET A 1 1.12 -17.76 6.96
C MET A 1 0.90 -16.26 6.93
N GLN A 2 1.98 -15.47 6.84
CA GLN A 2 1.93 -13.99 6.85
C GLN A 2 2.38 -13.42 5.49
N LYS A 3 1.74 -12.32 5.05
CA LYS A 3 2.10 -11.54 3.86
C LYS A 3 2.13 -10.04 4.19
N LEU A 4 3.01 -9.31 3.51
CA LEU A 4 3.10 -7.86 3.61
C LEU A 4 2.84 -7.24 2.25
N ILE A 5 2.05 -6.17 2.26
CA ILE A 5 1.68 -5.39 1.08
C ILE A 5 2.04 -3.94 1.32
N THR A 6 2.75 -3.32 0.38
CA THR A 6 3.07 -1.90 0.45
C THR A 6 2.31 -1.16 -0.65
N VAL A 7 1.50 -0.18 -0.26
CA VAL A 7 0.83 0.75 -1.17
C VAL A 7 1.57 2.08 -1.08
N THR A 8 2.04 2.63 -2.19
CA THR A 8 2.80 3.88 -2.23
C THR A 8 2.16 4.87 -3.19
N THR A 9 2.25 6.16 -2.86
CA THR A 9 1.77 7.23 -3.73
C THR A 9 2.87 8.20 -4.07
N HIS A 10 2.89 8.62 -5.33
CA HIS A 10 3.95 9.45 -5.88
C HIS A 10 3.42 10.80 -6.33
N THR A 11 4.13 11.88 -5.98
CA THR A 11 3.87 13.19 -6.59
C THR A 11 4.60 13.24 -7.93
N ASN A 12 3.88 13.19 -9.04
CA ASN A 12 4.47 13.58 -10.32
C ASN A 12 4.59 15.11 -10.35
N LYS A 13 5.82 15.62 -10.51
CA LYS A 13 6.08 17.05 -10.77
C LYS A 13 5.48 17.43 -12.13
N GLY A 14 4.17 17.72 -12.19
CA GLY A 14 3.56 18.24 -13.42
C GLY A 14 2.10 17.88 -13.74
N GLY A 15 1.32 17.30 -12.83
CA GLY A 15 -0.12 17.11 -13.09
C GLY A 15 -0.80 16.22 -12.06
N ASN A 16 -2.13 16.34 -11.95
CA ASN A 16 -3.04 15.54 -11.10
C ASN A 16 -3.11 14.06 -11.52
N ASN A 17 -1.95 13.44 -11.79
CA ASN A 17 -1.85 12.05 -12.18
C ASN A 17 -1.47 11.23 -10.95
N PHE A 18 -2.39 11.16 -9.97
CA PHE A 18 -2.36 10.09 -8.99
C PHE A 18 -2.43 8.78 -9.76
N HIS A 19 -1.29 8.12 -9.92
CA HIS A 19 -1.22 6.77 -10.44
C HIS A 19 -1.24 5.85 -9.22
N GLU A 20 -2.43 5.32 -8.93
CA GLU A 20 -2.59 4.19 -8.02
C GLU A 20 -2.01 2.97 -8.73
N GLU A 21 -0.69 2.85 -8.75
CA GLU A 21 -0.03 1.87 -9.62
C GLU A 21 -0.39 0.43 -9.27
N GLN A 22 -0.79 0.17 -8.04
CA GLN A 22 -1.27 -1.11 -7.59
C GLN A 22 -1.79 -0.88 -6.18
N TYR A 23 -3.07 -1.12 -5.89
CA TYR A 23 -3.27 -1.99 -4.74
C TYR A 23 -2.59 -3.29 -5.18
N PRO A 24 -1.51 -3.77 -4.53
CA PRO A 24 -1.10 -5.16 -4.68
C PRO A 24 -2.35 -6.01 -4.41
N PRO A 25 -2.43 -7.28 -4.84
CA PRO A 25 -3.69 -8.05 -4.91
C PRO A 25 -4.32 -8.33 -3.52
N VAL A 26 -4.65 -7.29 -2.76
CA VAL A 26 -5.22 -7.28 -1.42
C VAL A 26 -6.57 -7.95 -1.53
N ASN A 27 -7.38 -7.56 -2.52
CA ASN A 27 -8.68 -8.18 -2.77
C ASN A 27 -8.54 -9.67 -3.04
N GLU A 28 -7.62 -10.10 -3.92
CA GLU A 28 -7.40 -11.53 -4.19
C GLU A 28 -6.91 -12.28 -2.95
N LEU A 29 -6.08 -11.63 -2.10
CA LEU A 29 -5.58 -12.23 -0.87
C LEU A 29 -6.68 -12.31 0.20
N LEU A 30 -7.56 -11.32 0.28
CA LEU A 30 -8.75 -11.34 1.12
C LEU A 30 -9.71 -12.44 0.67
N GLU A 31 -9.91 -12.61 -0.64
CA GLU A 31 -10.70 -13.70 -1.22
C GLU A 31 -10.07 -15.08 -0.98
N ASP A 32 -8.74 -15.18 -0.99
CA ASP A 32 -8.00 -16.37 -0.57
C ASP A 32 -8.04 -16.59 0.96
N GLY A 33 -8.73 -15.75 1.72
CA GLY A 33 -8.95 -15.96 3.16
C GLY A 33 -7.83 -15.45 4.06
N TYR A 34 -6.91 -14.63 3.55
CA TYR A 34 -6.08 -13.78 4.40
C TYR A 34 -6.94 -12.71 5.06
N LYS A 35 -6.53 -12.28 6.26
CA LYS A 35 -7.15 -11.19 7.00
C LYS A 35 -6.12 -10.11 7.24
N VAL A 36 -6.52 -8.85 7.08
CA VAL A 36 -5.69 -7.72 7.52
C VAL A 36 -5.60 -7.76 9.04
N VAL A 37 -4.38 -7.87 9.57
CA VAL A 37 -4.11 -7.86 11.00
C VAL A 37 -3.51 -6.54 11.47
N ASN A 38 -2.82 -5.82 10.59
CA ASN A 38 -2.34 -4.48 10.89
C ASN A 38 -2.15 -3.61 9.64
N VAL A 39 -2.21 -2.29 9.82
CA VAL A 39 -1.93 -1.30 8.78
C VAL A 39 -1.04 -0.22 9.38
N TYR A 40 0.17 -0.07 8.82
CA TYR A 40 1.14 0.93 9.23
C TYR A 40 1.20 2.07 8.20
N PRO A 41 0.78 3.29 8.56
CA PRO A 41 1.03 4.45 7.72
C PRO A 41 2.51 4.84 7.82
N ILE A 42 3.14 5.02 6.67
CA ILE A 42 4.48 5.56 6.53
C ILE A 42 4.38 6.94 5.89
N THR A 43 4.50 7.96 6.71
CA THR A 43 4.62 9.36 6.28
C THR A 43 6.10 9.72 6.28
N THR A 44 6.77 9.66 5.14
CA THR A 44 8.10 10.26 5.01
C THR A 44 7.95 11.77 4.82
N ALA A 45 8.91 12.56 5.34
CA ALA A 45 8.99 13.97 4.95
C ALA A 45 9.14 13.99 3.42
N ALA A 46 8.29 14.76 2.73
CA ALA A 46 8.17 14.73 1.27
C ALA A 46 9.50 15.01 0.57
N THR A 47 10.30 13.97 0.31
CA THR A 47 11.50 14.05 -0.51
C THR A 47 11.07 13.97 -1.96
N GLY A 48 10.49 15.05 -2.47
CA GLY A 48 10.24 15.33 -3.90
C GLY A 48 9.38 14.36 -4.71
N SER A 49 9.05 13.16 -4.20
CA SER A 49 8.58 12.03 -5.01
C SER A 49 7.54 11.14 -4.34
N TYR A 50 7.32 11.21 -3.02
CA TYR A 50 6.33 10.40 -2.30
C TYR A 50 5.40 11.27 -1.44
N MET A 51 4.09 11.01 -1.49
CA MET A 51 3.09 11.71 -0.65
C MET A 51 2.72 10.89 0.58
N PHE A 52 2.56 9.57 0.45
CA PHE A 52 2.37 8.63 1.56
C PHE A 52 2.63 7.18 1.14
N ALA A 53 2.90 6.32 2.12
CA ALA A 53 2.90 4.87 1.93
C ALA A 53 2.10 4.19 3.05
N LEU A 54 1.50 3.04 2.76
CA LEU A 54 0.81 2.16 3.71
C LEU A 54 1.42 0.77 3.62
N VAL A 55 1.76 0.18 4.76
CA VAL A 55 2.11 -1.24 4.85
C VAL A 55 0.95 -2.00 5.48
N ILE A 56 0.40 -2.95 4.76
CA ILE A 56 -0.71 -3.81 5.20
C ILE A 56 -0.13 -5.19 5.51
N VAL A 57 -0.34 -5.65 6.74
CA VAL A 57 0.03 -7.00 7.18
C VAL A 57 -1.19 -7.89 7.09
N LEU A 58 -1.04 -9.02 6.40
CA LEU A 58 -2.09 -10.01 6.18
C LEU A 58 -1.69 -11.36 6.77
N GLU A 59 -2.63 -12.05 7.40
CA GLU A 59 -2.43 -13.38 7.96
C GLU A 59 -3.56 -14.34 7.57
N LYS A 60 -3.20 -15.59 7.29
CA LYS A 60 -4.11 -16.71 7.05
C LYS A 60 -3.69 -17.85 7.97
N ASN A 61 -4.63 -18.44 8.72
CA ASN A 61 -4.35 -19.61 9.56
C ASN A 61 -4.00 -20.82 8.70
#